data_AF-A0A502VSY2-F1
#
_entry.id   AF-A0A502VSY2-F1
#
_cell.length_a   1.000
_cell.length_b   1.000
_cell.length_c   1.000
_cell.angle_alpha   90.00
_cell.angle_beta   90.00
_cell.angle_gamma   90.00
#
_symmetry.space_group_name_H-M   'P 1'
#
loop_
_entity.id
_entity.type
_entity.pdbx_description
1 polymer ?
#
loop_
_entity_poly.entity_id
_entity_poly.type
_entity_poly.pdbx_seq_one_letter_code
_entity_poly.pdbx_strand_id
1 'polypeptide(L)'
;MHESNICVFPLHRRRILVESIAQALETKNGEAASAFWRCAAKKMLIQLSDVGIAPELAAQEVGSLLHAVLDDMANRTVMHKA
;
A
#
# COMPACT_ATOMS: atom_id res chain seq x y z
N MET A 1 -14.99 12.76 -22.68
CA MET A 1 -13.90 12.49 -21.72
C MET A 1 -14.51 11.78 -20.52
N HIS A 2 -14.36 10.46 -20.45
CA HIS A 2 -14.66 9.66 -19.27
C HIS A 2 -13.75 8.45 -19.38
N GLU A 3 -12.58 8.54 -18.76
CA GLU A 3 -11.64 7.44 -18.69
C GLU A 3 -12.24 6.37 -17.77
N SER A 4 -12.44 5.22 -18.39
CA SER A 4 -13.13 4.06 -17.86
C SER A 4 -12.44 3.50 -16.62
N ASN A 5 -13.22 3.31 -15.57
CA ASN A 5 -13.20 2.13 -14.69
C ASN A 5 -11.81 1.62 -14.26
N ILE A 6 -11.08 2.41 -13.47
CA ILE A 6 -10.13 1.79 -12.54
C ILE A 6 -10.95 1.35 -11.34
N CYS A 7 -11.49 0.13 -11.38
CA CYS A 7 -12.05 -0.47 -10.17
C CYS A 7 -10.87 -0.79 -9.23
N VAL A 8 -10.83 -0.09 -8.09
CA VAL A 8 -9.63 0.15 -7.27
C VAL A 8 -9.39 -0.92 -6.19
N PHE A 9 -9.97 -2.12 -6.30
CA PHE A 9 -9.95 -3.12 -5.22
C PHE A 9 -9.80 -4.58 -5.66
N PRO A 10 -9.17 -5.43 -4.81
CA PRO A 10 -8.52 -5.09 -3.55
C PRO A 10 -7.11 -4.52 -3.75
N LEU A 11 -6.74 -3.46 -3.03
CA LEU A 11 -5.42 -2.84 -3.16
C LEU A 11 -4.29 -3.83 -2.84
N HIS A 12 -4.52 -4.75 -1.91
CA HIS A 12 -3.59 -5.81 -1.52
C HIS A 12 -3.34 -6.86 -2.63
N ARG A 13 -4.21 -6.96 -3.65
CA ARG A 13 -3.99 -7.85 -4.80
C ARG A 13 -3.16 -7.21 -5.91
N ARG A 14 -2.91 -5.90 -5.84
CA ARG A 14 -2.09 -5.19 -6.82
C ARG A 14 -0.62 -5.41 -6.49
N ARG A 15 -0.07 -6.54 -6.93
CA ARG A 15 1.32 -6.93 -6.70
C ARG A 15 2.31 -5.80 -7.00
N ILE A 16 2.17 -5.11 -8.14
CA ILE A 16 3.02 -3.96 -8.52
C ILE A 16 3.01 -2.85 -7.45
N LEU A 17 1.85 -2.56 -6.85
CA LEU A 17 1.72 -1.56 -5.79
C LEU A 17 2.41 -2.04 -4.51
N VAL A 18 2.18 -3.29 -4.12
CA VAL A 18 2.80 -3.92 -2.94
C VAL A 18 4.32 -3.89 -3.07
N GLU A 19 4.86 -4.38 -4.19
CA GLU A 19 6.30 -4.45 -4.45
C GLU A 19 6.95 -3.06 -4.53
N SER A 20 6.27 -2.09 -5.15
CA SER A 20 6.79 -0.71 -5.24
C SER A 20 6.87 -0.04 -3.87
N ILE A 21 5.87 -0.25 -3.00
CA ILE A 21 5.88 0.27 -1.63
C ILE A 21 6.92 -0.47 -0.79
N ALA A 22 7.03 -1.80 -0.91
CA ALA A 22 8.04 -2.61 -0.24
C ALA A 22 9.46 -2.11 -0.56
N GLN A 23 9.78 -1.96 -1.84
CA GLN A 23 11.08 -1.44 -2.28
C GLN A 23 11.33 -0.01 -1.76
N ALA A 24 10.31 0.86 -1.78
CA ALA A 24 10.43 2.21 -1.24
C ALA A 24 10.65 2.23 0.28
N LEU A 25 10.10 1.26 1.01
CA LEU A 25 10.31 1.09 2.45
C LEU A 25 11.67 0.44 2.75
N GLU A 26 12.15 -0.52 1.97
CA GLU A 26 13.48 -1.13 2.13
C GLU A 26 14.61 -0.09 2.02
N THR A 27 14.43 0.95 1.22
CA THR A 27 15.40 2.05 1.10
C THR A 27 15.31 3.11 2.21
N LYS A 28 14.40 2.95 3.18
CA LYS A 28 14.13 3.93 4.24
C LYS A 28 14.24 3.29 5.63
N ASN A 29 14.88 4.00 6.54
CA ASN A 29 15.05 3.53 7.91
C ASN A 29 14.08 4.25 8.87
N GLY A 30 13.46 3.47 9.76
CA GLY A 30 12.72 3.95 10.93
C GLY A 30 11.71 5.08 10.66
N GLU A 31 12.06 6.29 11.09
CA GLU A 31 11.20 7.47 10.98
C GLU A 31 10.89 7.85 9.51
N ALA A 32 11.87 7.74 8.61
CA ALA A 32 11.68 8.05 7.20
C ALA A 32 10.72 7.07 6.52
N ALA A 33 10.77 5.79 6.88
CA ALA A 33 9.85 4.76 6.41
C ALA A 33 8.43 5.04 6.94
N SER A 34 8.32 5.38 8.22
CA SER A 34 7.05 5.73 8.86
C SER A 34 6.40 6.96 8.24
N ALA A 35 7.19 8.01 7.96
CA ALA A 35 6.72 9.23 7.31
C ALA A 35 6.26 8.97 5.86
N PHE A 36 7.02 8.17 5.12
CA PHE A 36 6.64 7.75 3.77
C PHE A 36 5.32 6.97 3.78
N TRP A 37 5.20 5.96 4.64
CA TRP A 37 3.96 5.17 4.76
C TRP A 37 2.76 6.04 5.12
N ARG A 38 2.88 6.94 6.11
CA ARG A 38 1.80 7.86 6.49
C ARG A 38 1.37 8.75 5.31
N CYS A 39 2.32 9.24 4.52
CA CYS A 39 2.03 10.04 3.33
C CYS A 39 1.32 9.21 2.25
N ALA A 40 1.79 8.00 1.98
CA ALA A 40 1.18 7.07 1.02
C ALA A 40 -0.24 6.67 1.45
N ALA A 41 -0.42 6.25 2.71
CA ALA A 41 -1.70 5.90 3.30
C ALA A 41 -2.70 7.06 3.21
N LYS A 42 -2.28 8.28 3.55
CA LYS A 42 -3.13 9.48 3.42
C LYS A 42 -3.58 9.70 1.97
N LYS A 43 -2.69 9.58 0.99
CA LYS A 43 -3.04 9.70 -0.44
C LYS A 43 -4.01 8.61 -0.89
N MET A 44 -3.86 7.38 -0.39
CA MET A 44 -4.78 6.29 -0.70
C MET A 44 -6.15 6.54 -0.08
N LEU A 45 -6.22 6.93 1.19
CA LEU A 45 -7.49 7.27 1.85
C LEU A 45 -8.24 8.40 1.12
N ILE A 46 -7.54 9.44 0.66
CA ILE A 46 -8.14 10.52 -0.13
C ILE A 46 -8.71 9.98 -1.45
N GLN A 47 -7.93 9.17 -2.19
CA GLN A 47 -8.39 8.57 -3.44
C GLN A 47 -9.60 7.64 -3.22
N LEU A 48 -9.61 6.87 -2.15
CA LEU A 48 -10.72 5.98 -1.81
C LEU A 48 -11.98 6.78 -1.44
N SER A 49 -11.81 7.88 -0.71
CA SER A 49 -12.92 8.79 -0.41
C SER A 49 -13.46 9.48 -1.67
N ASP A 50 -12.61 9.83 -2.61
CA ASP A 50 -12.98 10.46 -3.89
C ASP A 50 -13.85 9.54 -4.75
N VAL A 51 -13.56 8.23 -4.75
CA VAL A 51 -14.39 7.21 -5.41
C VAL A 51 -15.60 6.76 -4.58
N GLY A 52 -15.91 7.44 -3.47
CA GLY A 52 -17.11 7.23 -2.66
C GLY A 52 -17.05 6.04 -1.70
N ILE A 53 -15.85 5.55 -1.36
CA ILE A 53 -15.68 4.45 -0.40
C ILE A 53 -15.81 4.99 1.02
N ALA A 54 -16.56 4.26 1.85
CA ALA A 54 -16.71 4.60 3.26
C ALA A 54 -15.33 4.66 3.96
N PRO A 55 -15.09 5.63 4.85
CA PRO A 55 -13.79 5.84 5.47
C PRO A 55 -13.30 4.62 6.26
N GLU A 56 -14.21 3.87 6.90
CA GLU A 56 -13.88 2.63 7.61
C GLU A 56 -13.38 1.53 6.66
N LEU A 57 -14.05 1.35 5.52
CA LEU A 57 -13.65 0.38 4.50
C LEU A 57 -12.32 0.79 3.84
N ALA A 58 -12.13 2.08 3.60
CA ALA A 58 -10.88 2.62 3.08
C ALA A 58 -9.71 2.38 4.05
N ALA A 59 -9.92 2.58 5.35
CA ALA A 59 -8.93 2.30 6.38
C ALA A 59 -8.58 0.81 6.46
N GLN A 60 -9.58 -0.08 6.38
CA GLN A 60 -9.37 -1.53 6.37
C GLN A 60 -8.54 -1.99 5.17
N GLU A 61 -8.79 -1.42 4.00
CA GLU A 61 -8.07 -1.77 2.77
C GLU A 61 -6.63 -1.27 2.79
N VAL A 62 -6.39 -0.04 3.28
CA VAL A 62 -5.04 0.49 3.47
C VAL A 62 -4.28 -0.30 4.55
N GLY A 63 -4.96 -0.75 5.60
CA GLY A 63 -4.37 -1.65 6.61
C GLY A 63 -3.99 -3.01 6.04
N SER A 64 -4.87 -3.60 5.23
CA SER A 64 -4.62 -4.87 4.54
C SER A 64 -3.45 -4.77 3.54
N LEU A 65 -3.31 -3.62 2.87
CA LEU A 65 -2.17 -3.33 2.01
C LEU A 65 -0.86 -3.26 2.81
N LEU A 66 -0.86 -2.62 3.98
CA LEU A 66 0.33 -2.59 4.85
C LEU A 66 0.78 -4.00 5.23
N HIS A 67 -0.15 -4.85 5.65
CA HIS A 67 0.15 -6.23 6.03
C HIS A 67 0.77 -6.99 4.86
N ALA A 68 0.23 -6.86 3.65
CA ALA A 68 0.78 -7.50 2.46
C ALA A 68 2.19 -7.00 2.10
N VAL A 69 2.44 -5.69 2.27
CA VAL A 69 3.78 -5.09 2.05
C VAL A 69 4.79 -5.62 3.06
N LEU A 70 4.43 -5.68 4.34
CA LEU A 70 5.30 -6.21 5.40
C LEU A 70 5.60 -7.70 5.21
N ASP A 71 4.60 -8.49 4.80
CA ASP A 71 4.76 -9.91 4.46
C ASP A 71 5.70 -10.11 3.27
N ASP A 72 5.55 -9.33 2.20
CA ASP A 72 6.44 -9.36 1.04
C ASP A 72 7.90 -8.99 1.41
N MET A 73 8.11 -7.94 2.22
CA MET A 73 9.44 -7.57 2.73
C MET A 73 10.05 -8.67 3.61
N ALA A 74 9.25 -9.30 4.47
CA ALA A 74 9.69 -10.41 5.31
C ALA A 74 10.11 -11.62 4.46
N ASN A 75 9.30 -11.99 3.46
CA ASN A 75 9.60 -13.07 2.53
C ASN A 75 10.87 -12.80 1.70
N ARG A 76 11.09 -11.56 1.24
CA ARG A 76 12.33 -11.16 0.54
C ARG A 76 13.57 -11.27 1.42
N THR A 77 13.44 -10.89 2.69
CA THR A 77 14.53 -11.00 3.67
C THR A 77 14.90 -12.47 3.92
N VAL A 78 13.91 -13.36 3.97
CA VAL A 78 14.14 -14.81 4.13
C VAL A 78 14.80 -15.41 2.88
N MET A 79 14.41 -14.97 1.68
CA MET A 79 14.99 -15.46 0.41
C MET A 79 16.46 -15.01 0.20
N HIS A 80 16.88 -13.87 0.75
CA HIS A 80 18.28 -13.44 0.73
C HIS A 80 19.17 -14.08 1.79
N LYS A 81 18.60 -14.90 2.69
CA LYS A 81 19.34 -15.58 3.77
C LYS A 81 19.57 -17.09 3.51
N ALA A 82 19.19 -17.59 2.32
CA ALA A 82 19.36 -18.99 1.92
C ALA A 82 20.60 -19.19 1.03
#